data_AF-A0A4R8KZG2-F1
#
_entry.id   AF-A0A4R8KZG2-F1
#
_cell.length_a   1.000
_cell.length_b   1.000
_cell.length_c   1.000
_cell.angle_alpha   90.00
_cell.angle_beta   90.00
_cell.angle_gamma   90.00
#
_symmetry.space_group_name_H-M   'P 1'
#
loop_
_entity.id
_entity.type
_entity.pdbx_description
1 polymer ?
#
loop_
_entity_poly.entity_id
_entity_poly.type
_entity_poly.pdbx_seq_one_letter_code
_entity_poly.pdbx_strand_id
1 'polypeptide(L)'
;MSVLHELDELLCSEDEYDRLDLFLEAAELIGQLRTADVPALLALWQQRDLSWQQRYTQASASIDGAVLRALLAGLLQIKETPHGVFELMTRLPATADASPLSDALLDYAEQAWHANQERQRQIQMSCWSCGLSGRLLKRLGLASWKDAGL
;
A
#
# COMPACT_ATOMS: atom_id res chain seq x y z
N MET A 1 15.06 9.78 -20.06
CA MET A 1 13.92 10.12 -19.20
C MET A 1 13.98 9.20 -17.99
N SER A 2 13.66 9.67 -16.79
CA SER A 2 13.65 8.81 -15.60
C SER A 2 12.36 7.99 -15.59
N VAL A 3 12.42 6.69 -15.23
CA VAL A 3 11.23 5.82 -15.05
C VAL A 3 10.18 6.49 -14.18
N LEU A 4 10.61 7.18 -13.13
CA LEU A 4 9.69 7.86 -12.21
C LEU A 4 9.01 9.08 -12.83
N HIS A 5 9.68 9.78 -13.75
CA HIS A 5 9.09 10.92 -14.45
C HIS A 5 8.03 10.47 -15.47
N GLU A 6 8.34 9.40 -16.22
CA GLU A 6 7.43 8.79 -17.17
C GLU A 6 6.19 8.21 -16.46
N LEU A 7 6.40 7.51 -15.34
CA LEU A 7 5.31 7.02 -14.50
C LEU A 7 4.43 8.17 -13.97
N ASP A 8 5.05 9.27 -13.53
CA ASP A 8 4.32 10.43 -13.04
C ASP A 8 3.46 11.10 -14.12
N GLU A 9 4.01 11.28 -15.33
CA GLU A 9 3.25 11.82 -16.48
C GLU A 9 2.09 10.90 -16.86
N LEU A 10 2.32 9.59 -16.93
CA LEU A 10 1.32 8.59 -17.27
C LEU A 10 0.15 8.61 -16.26
N LEU A 11 0.46 8.63 -14.96
CA LEU A 11 -0.54 8.62 -13.90
C LEU A 11 -1.28 9.97 -13.77
N CYS A 12 -0.68 11.08 -14.21
CA CYS A 12 -1.30 12.40 -14.26
C CYS A 12 -2.26 12.60 -15.45
N SER A 13 -2.25 11.71 -16.45
CA SER A 13 -3.08 11.89 -17.64
C SER A 13 -4.57 11.99 -17.29
N GLU A 14 -5.25 13.01 -17.82
CA GLU A 14 -6.71 13.14 -17.72
C GLU A 14 -7.44 12.22 -18.72
N ASP A 15 -6.73 11.68 -19.72
CA ASP A 15 -7.28 10.63 -20.57
C ASP A 15 -7.59 9.41 -19.71
N GLU A 16 -8.75 8.80 -19.95
CA GLU A 16 -9.30 7.70 -19.15
C GLU A 16 -8.23 6.61 -18.92
N TYR A 17 -7.60 6.63 -17.75
CA TYR A 17 -6.74 5.55 -17.25
C TYR A 17 -7.49 4.21 -17.14
N ASP A 18 -8.81 4.23 -17.36
CA ASP A 18 -9.66 3.06 -17.59
C ASP A 18 -9.31 2.31 -18.89
N ARG A 19 -8.48 2.88 -19.76
CA ARG A 19 -7.89 2.15 -20.89
C ARG A 19 -6.86 1.16 -20.37
N LEU A 20 -7.16 -0.13 -20.58
CA LEU A 20 -6.33 -1.28 -20.16
C LEU A 20 -4.84 -1.09 -20.49
N ASP A 21 -4.52 -0.45 -21.62
CA ASP A 21 -3.14 -0.22 -22.06
C ASP A 21 -2.35 0.70 -21.11
N LEU A 22 -2.97 1.78 -20.60
CA LEU A 22 -2.33 2.72 -19.66
C LEU A 22 -2.03 2.06 -18.32
N PHE A 23 -2.94 1.17 -17.88
CA PHE A 23 -2.75 0.41 -16.65
C PHE A 23 -1.59 -0.59 -16.76
N LEU A 24 -1.48 -1.27 -17.89
CA LEU A 24 -0.38 -2.22 -18.14
C LEU A 24 0.96 -1.49 -18.26
N GLU A 25 1.01 -0.36 -18.95
CA GLU A 25 2.22 0.46 -19.08
C GLU A 25 2.70 0.98 -17.72
N ALA A 26 1.78 1.46 -16.87
CA ALA A 26 2.13 1.87 -15.51
C ALA A 26 2.64 0.70 -14.67
N ALA A 27 2.05 -0.49 -14.81
CA ALA A 27 2.54 -1.68 -14.12
C ALA A 27 3.96 -2.07 -14.59
N GLU A 28 4.26 -1.93 -15.87
CA GLU A 28 5.62 -2.16 -16.39
C GLU A 28 6.63 -1.15 -15.83
N LEU A 29 6.27 0.13 -15.77
CA LEU A 29 7.11 1.18 -15.18
C LEU A 29 7.32 0.96 -13.67
N ILE A 30 6.26 0.58 -12.94
CA ILE A 30 6.35 0.24 -11.51
C ILE A 30 7.27 -0.97 -11.29
N GLY A 31 7.21 -1.98 -12.15
CA GLY A 31 8.09 -3.15 -12.09
C GLY A 31 9.57 -2.84 -12.32
N GLN A 32 9.88 -1.69 -12.93
CA GLN A 32 11.24 -1.21 -13.17
C GLN A 32 11.79 -0.33 -12.03
N LEU A 33 10.95 0.06 -11.06
CA LEU A 33 11.40 0.86 -9.93
C LEU A 33 12.45 0.09 -9.10
N ARG A 34 13.38 0.84 -8.55
CA ARG A 34 14.40 0.33 -7.62
C ARG A 34 14.21 0.99 -6.26
N THR A 35 14.79 0.39 -5.22
CA THR A 35 14.74 0.93 -3.86
C THR A 35 15.32 2.36 -3.78
N ALA A 36 16.27 2.70 -4.64
CA ALA A 36 16.84 4.04 -4.75
C ALA A 36 15.85 5.10 -5.27
N ASP A 37 14.79 4.68 -5.97
CA ASP A 37 13.78 5.57 -6.54
C ASP A 37 12.66 5.90 -5.51
N VAL A 38 12.57 5.13 -4.40
CA VAL A 38 11.53 5.27 -3.37
C VAL A 38 11.49 6.65 -2.69
N PRO A 39 12.63 7.29 -2.32
CA PRO A 39 12.57 8.63 -1.73
C PRO A 39 11.93 9.67 -2.65
N ALA A 40 12.23 9.60 -3.96
CA ALA A 40 11.64 10.49 -4.95
C ALA A 40 10.15 10.15 -5.19
N LEU A 41 9.80 8.86 -5.20
CA LEU A 41 8.40 8.43 -5.26
C LEU A 41 7.57 8.93 -4.06
N LEU A 42 8.12 8.89 -2.84
CA LEU A 42 7.45 9.42 -1.64
C LEU A 42 7.29 10.94 -1.67
N ALA A 43 8.25 11.65 -2.29
CA ALA A 43 8.13 13.08 -2.53
C ALA A 43 6.99 13.39 -3.52
N LEU A 44 6.91 12.63 -4.63
CA LEU A 44 5.80 12.74 -5.58
C LEU A 44 4.46 12.38 -4.92
N TRP A 45 4.41 11.33 -4.12
CA TRP A 45 3.19 10.90 -3.43
C TRP A 45 2.54 12.02 -2.62
N GLN A 46 3.35 12.84 -1.95
CA GLN A 46 2.89 14.00 -1.16
C GLN A 46 2.49 15.20 -2.03
N GLN A 47 3.01 15.31 -3.25
CA GLN A 47 2.70 16.40 -4.18
C GLN A 47 1.48 16.12 -5.05
N ARG A 48 1.16 14.84 -5.25
CA ARG A 48 0.09 14.38 -6.15
C ARG A 48 -1.21 14.13 -5.40
N ASP A 49 -2.31 14.20 -6.14
CA ASP A 49 -3.66 14.08 -5.60
C ASP A 49 -4.06 12.61 -5.36
N LEU A 50 -5.27 12.44 -4.81
CA LEU A 50 -5.81 11.11 -4.53
C LEU A 50 -5.96 10.24 -5.78
N SER A 51 -6.33 10.84 -6.92
CA SER A 51 -6.50 10.12 -8.19
C SER A 51 -5.19 9.48 -8.64
N TRP A 52 -4.09 10.22 -8.59
CA TRP A 52 -2.77 9.71 -8.89
C TRP A 52 -2.38 8.55 -7.95
N GLN A 53 -2.61 8.72 -6.64
CA GLN A 53 -2.29 7.68 -5.64
C GLN A 53 -3.12 6.41 -5.87
N GLN A 54 -4.41 6.56 -6.21
CA GLN A 54 -5.30 5.44 -6.57
C GLN A 54 -4.78 4.68 -7.80
N ARG A 55 -4.43 5.39 -8.87
CA ARG A 55 -3.91 4.78 -10.10
C ARG A 55 -2.60 4.04 -9.86
N TYR A 56 -1.68 4.62 -9.09
CA TYR A 56 -0.43 3.96 -8.69
C TYR A 56 -0.72 2.66 -7.93
N THR A 57 -1.56 2.73 -6.89
CA THR A 57 -1.85 1.56 -6.05
C THR A 57 -2.54 0.45 -6.84
N GLN A 58 -3.42 0.79 -7.76
CA GLN A 58 -4.07 -0.16 -8.65
C GLN A 58 -3.04 -0.88 -9.52
N ALA A 59 -2.10 -0.15 -10.14
CA ALA A 59 -1.09 -0.67 -11.08
C ALA A 59 0.10 -1.38 -10.40
N SER A 60 0.17 -1.36 -9.06
CA SER A 60 1.27 -1.93 -8.28
C SER A 60 1.36 -3.46 -8.24
N ALA A 61 0.68 -4.19 -9.12
CA ALA A 61 0.65 -5.66 -9.09
C ALA A 61 2.04 -6.31 -9.35
N SER A 62 2.89 -5.63 -10.11
CA SER A 62 4.24 -6.06 -10.52
C SER A 62 5.36 -5.47 -9.66
N ILE A 63 5.03 -4.71 -8.61
CA ILE A 63 6.02 -4.01 -7.79
C ILE A 63 7.02 -5.00 -7.17
N ASP A 64 8.31 -4.69 -7.25
CA ASP A 64 9.33 -5.48 -6.59
C ASP A 64 9.13 -5.50 -5.06
N GLY A 65 9.38 -6.64 -4.42
CA GLY A 65 9.14 -6.83 -3.00
C GLY A 65 9.99 -5.93 -2.09
N ALA A 66 11.22 -5.58 -2.49
CA ALA A 66 12.06 -4.66 -1.73
C ALA A 66 11.60 -3.21 -1.90
N VAL A 67 11.19 -2.83 -3.11
CA VAL A 67 10.59 -1.51 -3.40
C VAL A 67 9.30 -1.33 -2.61
N LEU A 68 8.40 -2.31 -2.64
CA LEU A 68 7.15 -2.29 -1.88
C LEU A 68 7.37 -2.13 -0.39
N ARG A 69 8.31 -2.89 0.20
CA ARG A 69 8.64 -2.80 1.62
C ARG A 69 9.18 -1.41 1.98
N ALA A 70 10.07 -0.85 1.16
CA ALA A 70 10.61 0.49 1.36
C ALA A 70 9.54 1.57 1.21
N LEU A 71 8.65 1.44 0.22
CA LEU A 71 7.52 2.34 0.00
C LEU A 71 6.57 2.33 1.19
N LEU A 72 6.13 1.16 1.65
CA LEU A 72 5.27 1.02 2.83
C LEU A 72 5.93 1.65 4.08
N ALA A 73 7.21 1.37 4.31
CA ALA A 73 7.94 1.97 5.43
C ALA A 73 7.96 3.51 5.37
N GLY A 74 8.09 4.08 4.18
CA GLY A 74 8.07 5.52 3.96
C GLY A 74 6.68 6.14 4.09
N LEU A 75 5.65 5.49 3.55
CA LEU A 75 4.26 5.95 3.65
C LEU A 75 3.84 6.04 5.12
N LEU A 76 4.18 5.06 5.95
CA LEU A 76 3.88 5.08 7.38
C LEU A 76 4.52 6.24 8.16
N GLN A 77 5.51 6.93 7.59
CA GLN A 77 6.15 8.10 8.21
C GLN A 77 5.50 9.43 7.79
N ILE A 78 4.62 9.43 6.78
CA ILE A 78 3.89 10.62 6.36
C ILE A 78 2.84 10.93 7.44
N LYS A 79 2.82 12.18 7.92
CA LYS A 79 1.94 12.60 9.03
C LYS A 79 0.46 12.56 8.70
N GLU A 80 0.12 12.77 7.43
CA GLU A 80 -1.25 12.63 6.92
C GLU A 80 -1.51 11.18 6.55
N THR A 81 -2.69 10.65 6.88
CA THR A 81 -3.06 9.27 6.60
C THR A 81 -2.86 8.96 5.12
N PRO A 82 -1.83 8.16 4.75
CA PRO A 82 -1.53 7.94 3.35
C PRO A 82 -2.61 7.05 2.75
N HIS A 83 -3.14 7.44 1.59
CA HIS A 83 -3.97 6.53 0.81
C HIS A 83 -3.17 5.29 0.40
N GLY A 84 -3.85 4.17 0.17
CA GLY A 84 -3.23 3.01 -0.49
C GLY A 84 -2.41 2.07 0.39
N VAL A 85 -2.15 2.39 1.67
CA VAL A 85 -1.32 1.53 2.54
C VAL A 85 -1.91 0.12 2.64
N PHE A 86 -3.22 0.00 2.87
CA PHE A 86 -3.89 -1.29 2.98
C PHE A 86 -3.93 -2.06 1.65
N GLU A 87 -4.18 -1.37 0.55
CA GLU A 87 -4.13 -1.93 -0.79
C GLU A 87 -2.73 -2.46 -1.12
N LEU A 88 -1.68 -1.69 -0.82
CA LEU A 88 -0.28 -2.08 -1.02
C LEU A 88 0.14 -3.23 -0.11
N MET A 89 -0.39 -3.32 1.12
CA MET A 89 -0.17 -4.48 1.99
C MET A 89 -0.61 -5.79 1.32
N THR A 90 -1.65 -5.76 0.46
CA THR A 90 -2.09 -6.95 -0.28
C THR A 90 -1.10 -7.46 -1.32
N ARG A 91 -0.07 -6.66 -1.64
CA ARG A 91 1.02 -7.03 -2.55
C ARG A 91 2.21 -7.65 -1.83
N LEU A 92 2.24 -7.62 -0.49
CA LEU A 92 3.28 -8.30 0.27
C LEU A 92 3.13 -9.82 0.15
N PRO A 93 4.23 -10.59 0.29
CA PRO A 93 4.14 -12.03 0.42
C PRO A 93 3.19 -12.42 1.56
N ALA A 94 2.45 -13.52 1.39
CA ALA A 94 1.53 -14.08 2.38
C ALA A 94 2.26 -14.76 3.55
N THR A 95 3.27 -14.09 4.10
CA THR A 95 4.10 -14.58 5.19
C THR A 95 4.40 -13.41 6.11
N ALA A 96 3.85 -13.48 7.32
CA ALA A 96 4.24 -12.55 8.37
C ALA A 96 5.68 -12.82 8.77
N ASP A 97 6.50 -11.77 8.73
CA ASP A 97 7.84 -11.78 9.30
C ASP A 97 7.86 -11.00 10.63
N ALA A 98 8.96 -11.15 11.39
CA ALA A 98 9.23 -10.38 12.59
C ALA A 98 10.01 -9.09 12.28
N SER A 99 9.86 -8.54 11.07
CA SER A 99 10.58 -7.33 10.69
C SER A 99 10.00 -6.08 11.36
N PRO A 100 10.80 -5.01 11.54
CA PRO A 100 10.31 -3.72 12.01
C PRO A 100 9.17 -3.15 11.16
N LEU A 101 9.15 -3.44 9.85
CA LEU A 101 8.05 -3.03 8.98
C LEU A 101 6.74 -3.72 9.36
N SER A 102 6.78 -5.03 9.65
CA SER A 102 5.59 -5.77 10.06
C SER A 102 5.03 -5.26 11.39
N ASP A 103 5.90 -4.86 12.32
CA ASP A 103 5.48 -4.20 13.57
C ASP A 103 4.83 -2.84 13.31
N ALA A 104 5.43 -2.01 12.44
CA ALA A 104 4.87 -0.71 12.08
C ALA A 104 3.52 -0.82 11.35
N LEU A 105 3.35 -1.81 10.46
CA LEU A 105 2.09 -2.09 9.79
C LEU A 105 1.01 -2.57 10.77
N LEU A 106 1.39 -3.34 11.80
CA LEU A 106 0.47 -3.73 12.87
C LEU A 106 0.05 -2.53 13.73
N ASP A 107 0.99 -1.66 14.11
CA ASP A 107 0.68 -0.43 14.85
C ASP A 107 -0.29 0.45 14.06
N TYR A 108 -0.03 0.62 12.75
CA TYR A 108 -0.91 1.36 11.85
C TYR A 108 -2.30 0.72 11.72
N ALA A 109 -2.37 -0.60 11.53
CA ALA A 109 -3.63 -1.32 11.39
C ALA A 109 -4.48 -1.26 12.67
N GLU A 110 -3.85 -1.38 13.84
CA GLU A 110 -4.49 -1.26 15.15
C GLU A 110 -5.07 0.14 15.38
N GLN A 111 -4.29 1.20 15.08
CA GLN A 111 -4.77 2.58 15.16
C GLN A 111 -5.95 2.82 14.21
N ALA A 112 -5.82 2.39 12.95
CA ALA A 112 -6.86 2.53 11.95
C ALA A 112 -8.15 1.77 12.32
N TRP A 113 -8.01 0.60 12.96
CA TRP A 113 -9.12 -0.23 13.43
C TRP A 113 -9.99 0.50 14.46
N HIS A 114 -9.34 1.20 15.40
CA HIS A 114 -10.04 1.98 16.42
C HIS A 114 -10.58 3.31 15.88
N ALA A 115 -9.91 3.90 14.88
CA ALA A 115 -10.31 5.19 14.32
C ALA A 115 -11.54 5.13 13.41
N ASN A 116 -11.73 4.05 12.63
CA ASN A 116 -12.83 3.97 11.67
C ASN A 116 -13.37 2.54 11.50
N GLN A 117 -14.60 2.31 11.98
CA GLN A 117 -15.28 1.01 11.87
C GLN A 117 -15.56 0.59 10.42
N GLU A 118 -15.84 1.53 9.51
CA GLU A 118 -16.14 1.23 8.11
C GLU A 118 -14.93 0.60 7.39
N ARG A 119 -13.71 0.82 7.90
CA ARG A 119 -12.47 0.26 7.34
C ARG A 119 -12.12 -1.12 7.89
N GLN A 120 -12.82 -1.63 8.90
CA GLN A 120 -12.44 -2.88 9.58
C GLN A 120 -12.36 -4.08 8.64
N ARG A 121 -13.27 -4.18 7.66
CA ARG A 121 -13.23 -5.24 6.64
C ARG A 121 -12.01 -5.13 5.72
N GLN A 122 -11.64 -3.91 5.32
CA GLN A 122 -10.42 -3.68 4.54
C GLN A 122 -9.17 -4.05 5.34
N ILE A 123 -9.12 -3.66 6.62
CA ILE A 123 -8.01 -3.99 7.53
C ILE A 123 -7.87 -5.50 7.68
N GLN A 124 -8.99 -6.21 7.90
CA GLN A 124 -9.04 -7.68 7.97
C GLN A 124 -8.44 -8.30 6.71
N MET A 125 -8.94 -7.94 5.53
CA MET A 125 -8.49 -8.51 4.25
C MET A 125 -7.00 -8.24 4.00
N SER A 126 -6.55 -7.03 4.29
CA SER A 126 -5.15 -6.62 4.08
C SER A 126 -4.21 -7.36 5.03
N CYS A 127 -4.55 -7.44 6.30
CA CYS A 127 -3.76 -8.21 7.27
C CYS A 127 -3.78 -9.71 6.99
N TRP A 128 -4.88 -10.23 6.44
CA TRP A 128 -4.95 -11.65 6.06
C TRP A 128 -4.03 -11.95 4.89
N SER A 129 -4.06 -11.11 3.85
CA SER A 129 -3.26 -11.30 2.64
C SER A 129 -1.74 -11.34 2.90
N CYS A 130 -1.23 -10.62 3.90
CA CYS A 130 0.18 -10.60 4.28
C CYS A 130 0.50 -11.44 5.54
N GLY A 131 -0.45 -12.22 6.04
CA GLY A 131 -0.26 -13.12 7.19
C GLY A 131 -0.26 -12.44 8.58
N LEU A 132 -0.52 -11.13 8.66
CA LEU A 132 -0.53 -10.36 9.91
C LEU A 132 -1.80 -10.54 10.76
N SER A 133 -2.87 -11.16 10.24
CA SER A 133 -4.15 -11.29 10.96
C SER A 133 -4.03 -11.84 12.37
N GLY A 134 -3.30 -12.93 12.60
CA GLY A 134 -3.20 -13.53 13.93
C GLY A 134 -2.53 -12.62 14.95
N ARG A 135 -1.55 -11.82 14.50
CA ARG A 135 -0.85 -10.84 15.33
C ARG A 135 -1.73 -9.64 15.64
N LEU A 136 -2.50 -9.16 14.67
CA LEU A 136 -3.46 -8.07 14.86
C LEU A 136 -4.59 -8.50 15.81
N LEU A 137 -5.19 -9.67 15.61
CA LEU A 137 -6.23 -10.22 16.49
C LEU A 137 -5.75 -10.27 17.95
N LYS A 138 -4.52 -10.73 18.18
CA LYS A 138 -3.91 -10.77 19.51
C LYS A 138 -3.77 -9.37 20.14
N ARG A 139 -3.39 -8.35 19.37
CA ARG A 139 -3.29 -6.96 19.85
C ARG A 139 -4.65 -6.38 20.21
N LEU A 140 -5.66 -6.69 19.39
CA LEU A 140 -7.05 -6.28 19.62
C LEU A 140 -7.75 -7.06 20.75
N GLY A 141 -7.11 -8.09 21.32
CA GLY A 141 -7.72 -8.95 22.35
C GLY A 141 -8.83 -9.87 21.81
N LEU A 142 -8.82 -10.17 20.51
CA LEU A 142 -9.81 -11.00 19.83
C LEU A 142 -9.26 -12.40 19.57
N ALA A 143 -10.11 -13.43 19.68
CA ALA A 143 -9.73 -14.79 19.32
C ALA A 143 -9.94 -15.06 17.82
N SER A 144 -10.92 -14.39 17.21
CA SER A 144 -11.24 -14.50 15.79
C SER A 144 -11.88 -13.22 15.24
N TRP A 145 -11.91 -13.09 13.90
CA TRP A 145 -12.62 -11.98 13.25
C TRP A 145 -14.14 -11.99 13.51
N LYS A 146 -14.72 -13.17 13.80
CA LYS A 146 -16.14 -13.29 14.16
C LYS A 146 -16.48 -12.55 15.45
N ASP A 147 -15.52 -12.46 16.38
CA ASP A 147 -15.69 -11.73 17.64
C ASP A 147 -15.85 -10.22 17.40
N ALA A 148 -15.38 -9.73 16.24
CA ALA A 148 -15.57 -8.36 15.76
C ALA A 148 -16.76 -8.21 14.78
N GLY A 149 -17.55 -9.26 14.54
CA GLY A 149 -18.68 -9.22 13.61
C GLY A 149 -18.31 -9.30 12.13
N LEU A 150 -17.11 -9.81 11.80
CA LEU A 150 -16.58 -9.99 10.43
C LEU A 150 -16.46 -11.46 10.01
#